data_AF-A0A497G8D8-F1
#
_entry.id   AF-A0A497G8D8-F1
#
_cell.length_a   1.000
_cell.length_b   1.000
_cell.length_c   1.000
_cell.angle_alpha   90.00
_cell.angle_beta   90.00
_cell.angle_gamma   90.00
#
_symmetry.space_group_name_H-M   'P 1'
#
loop_
_entity.id
_entity.type
_entity.pdbx_description
1 polymer ?
#
loop_
_entity_poly.entity_id
_entity_poly.type
_entity_poly.pdbx_seq_one_letter_code
_entity_poly.pdbx_strand_id
1 'polypeptide(L)'
;MRKWRLEFPYTLDRGSEELRREVPDLKREEMEELLARGCLDHVVVDGEVRLLRRFVPNAFWLCPELRRRRRWGRDERLEAARLALRRRAEKVSRQRAAGGDHVLPLRYRVRAELGIEPGAMSEGEVVRIWIPLPRPGRAWAPLSRELTLLHGCGDTPL
;
A
#
# COMPACT_ATOMS: atom_id res chain seq x y z
N MET A 1 -16.95 -3.81 14.13
CA MET A 1 -17.53 -3.24 12.88
C MET A 1 -16.67 -2.18 12.17
N ARG A 2 -15.83 -1.39 12.85
CA ARG A 2 -15.05 -0.29 12.23
C ARG A 2 -14.13 -0.70 11.07
N LYS A 3 -13.56 -1.92 11.13
CA LYS A 3 -12.68 -2.47 10.08
C LYS A 3 -13.40 -2.72 8.74
N TRP A 4 -14.69 -3.09 8.78
CA TRP A 4 -15.44 -3.41 7.56
C TRP A 4 -15.68 -2.16 6.71
N ARG A 5 -16.02 -1.03 7.33
CA ARG A 5 -16.17 0.25 6.61
C ARG A 5 -14.85 0.77 6.02
N LEU A 6 -13.70 0.41 6.60
CA LEU A 6 -12.38 0.74 6.07
C LEU A 6 -11.97 -0.17 4.90
N GLU A 7 -12.26 -1.47 5.02
CA GLU A 7 -11.96 -2.45 3.97
C GLU A 7 -12.93 -2.35 2.80
N PHE A 8 -14.18 -1.93 3.01
CA PHE A 8 -15.21 -1.80 1.98
C PHE A 8 -15.73 -0.36 1.89
N PRO A 9 -14.90 0.60 1.46
CA PRO A 9 -15.23 2.03 1.53
C PRO A 9 -16.19 2.48 0.41
N TYR A 10 -16.29 1.73 -0.69
CA TYR A 10 -16.97 2.20 -1.91
C TYR A 10 -18.39 1.69 -1.99
N THR A 11 -19.34 2.59 -2.27
CA THR A 11 -20.66 2.22 -2.79
C THR A 11 -20.52 1.78 -4.26
N LEU A 12 -21.59 1.22 -4.85
CA LEU A 12 -21.55 0.80 -6.25
C LEU A 12 -21.31 1.98 -7.21
N ASP A 13 -21.89 3.15 -6.92
CA ASP A 13 -21.67 4.37 -7.71
C ASP A 13 -20.22 4.86 -7.63
N ARG A 14 -19.67 4.97 -6.42
CA ARG A 14 -18.26 5.33 -6.22
C ARG A 14 -17.31 4.30 -6.83
N GLY A 15 -17.67 3.02 -6.73
CA GLY A 15 -16.96 1.94 -7.38
C GLY A 15 -16.93 2.09 -8.90
N SER A 16 -18.06 2.47 -9.49
CA SER A 16 -18.17 2.73 -10.93
C SER A 16 -17.26 3.88 -11.37
N GLU A 17 -17.21 4.97 -10.58
CA GLU A 17 -16.29 6.09 -10.82
C GLU A 17 -14.83 5.64 -10.79
N GLU A 18 -14.44 4.86 -9.78
CA GLU A 18 -13.06 4.37 -9.63
C GLU A 18 -12.66 3.40 -10.76
N LEU A 19 -13.55 2.49 -11.16
CA LEU A 19 -13.26 1.57 -12.26
C LEU A 19 -13.23 2.29 -13.62
N ARG A 20 -14.07 3.32 -13.82
CA ARG A 20 -14.04 4.18 -15.04
C ARG A 20 -12.73 4.94 -15.23
N ARG A 21 -11.99 5.22 -14.16
CA ARG A 21 -10.65 5.82 -14.28
C ARG A 21 -9.72 4.91 -15.09
N GLU A 22 -9.88 3.60 -14.92
CA GLU A 22 -9.12 2.58 -15.64
C GLU A 22 -9.82 2.10 -16.92
N VAL A 23 -11.15 2.04 -16.98
CA VAL A 23 -11.94 1.58 -18.14
C VAL A 23 -12.92 2.70 -18.53
N PRO A 24 -12.49 3.70 -19.33
CA PRO A 24 -13.25 4.93 -19.54
C PRO A 24 -14.65 4.75 -20.16
N ASP A 25 -14.85 3.67 -20.91
CA ASP A 25 -16.09 3.32 -21.59
C ASP A 25 -17.00 2.39 -20.76
N LEU A 26 -16.68 2.15 -19.47
CA LEU A 26 -17.47 1.30 -18.58
C LEU A 26 -18.90 1.85 -18.40
N LYS A 27 -19.88 1.04 -18.82
CA LYS A 27 -21.31 1.36 -18.70
C LYS A 27 -21.83 1.06 -17.30
N ARG A 28 -22.99 1.63 -16.94
CA ARG A 28 -23.58 1.39 -15.62
C ARG A 28 -24.10 -0.04 -15.50
N GLU A 29 -24.74 -0.52 -16.55
CA GLU A 29 -25.31 -1.87 -16.65
C GLU A 29 -24.19 -2.93 -16.56
N GLU A 30 -23.04 -2.64 -17.17
CA GLU A 30 -21.84 -3.49 -17.10
C GLU A 30 -21.31 -3.61 -15.66
N MET A 31 -21.44 -2.57 -14.83
CA MET A 31 -21.03 -2.65 -13.42
C MET A 31 -21.87 -3.67 -12.64
N GLU A 32 -23.18 -3.69 -12.88
CA GLU A 32 -24.10 -4.65 -12.26
C GLU A 32 -23.82 -6.08 -12.74
N GLU A 33 -23.53 -6.25 -14.04
CA GLU A 33 -23.11 -7.54 -14.59
C GLU A 33 -21.81 -8.04 -13.97
N LEU A 34 -20.79 -7.17 -13.81
CA LEU A 34 -19.53 -7.51 -13.16
C LEU A 34 -19.74 -7.93 -11.70
N LEU A 35 -20.65 -7.26 -10.99
CA LEU A 35 -21.03 -7.62 -9.63
C LEU A 35 -21.68 -9.00 -9.59
N ALA A 36 -22.68 -9.25 -10.45
CA ALA A 36 -23.42 -10.51 -10.53
C ALA A 36 -22.52 -11.70 -10.91
N ARG A 37 -21.52 -11.46 -11.77
CA ARG A 37 -20.52 -12.45 -12.19
C ARG A 37 -19.44 -12.73 -11.13
N GLY A 38 -19.43 -11.99 -10.03
CA GLY A 38 -18.40 -12.11 -8.99
C GLY A 38 -17.04 -11.51 -9.40
N CYS A 39 -17.00 -10.63 -10.41
CA CYS A 39 -15.77 -9.91 -10.79
C CYS A 39 -15.40 -8.83 -9.77
N LEU A 40 -16.33 -8.42 -8.92
CA LEU A 40 -16.16 -7.36 -7.92
C LEU A 40 -16.28 -7.93 -6.50
N ASP A 41 -15.18 -7.91 -5.77
CA ASP A 41 -15.18 -8.26 -4.35
C ASP A 41 -16.05 -7.26 -3.57
N HIS A 42 -17.12 -7.76 -2.95
CA HIS A 42 -18.09 -6.93 -2.25
C HIS A 42 -18.67 -7.61 -1.00
N VAL A 43 -19.33 -6.80 -0.18
CA VAL A 43 -20.16 -7.23 0.95
C VAL A 43 -21.44 -6.40 0.96
N VAL A 44 -22.49 -6.91 1.61
CA VAL A 44 -23.71 -6.13 1.86
C VAL A 44 -23.67 -5.66 3.31
N VAL A 45 -23.73 -4.35 3.52
CA VAL A 45 -23.76 -3.71 4.85
C VAL A 45 -25.00 -2.84 4.90
N ASP A 46 -25.88 -3.08 5.87
CA ASP A 46 -27.12 -2.32 6.06
C ASP A 46 -28.00 -2.25 4.79
N GLY A 47 -28.02 -3.32 3.99
CA GLY A 47 -28.78 -3.42 2.73
C GLY A 47 -28.11 -2.78 1.51
N GLU A 48 -26.93 -2.18 1.67
CA GLU A 48 -26.18 -1.53 0.59
C GLU A 48 -24.96 -2.37 0.19
N VAL A 49 -24.71 -2.48 -1.12
CA VAL A 49 -23.49 -3.11 -1.66
C VAL A 49 -22.29 -2.21 -1.42
N ARG A 50 -21.25 -2.77 -0.78
CA ARG A 50 -19.97 -2.11 -0.52
C ARG A 50 -18.82 -2.90 -1.14
N LEU A 51 -18.02 -2.25 -1.97
CA LEU A 51 -16.89 -2.87 -2.67
C LEU A 51 -15.60 -2.78 -1.86
N LEU A 52 -14.80 -3.84 -1.95
CA LEU A 52 -13.51 -3.94 -1.29
C LEU A 52 -12.55 -2.85 -1.78
N ARG A 53 -11.73 -2.27 -0.92
CA ARG A 53 -10.79 -1.19 -1.25
C ARG A 53 -9.86 -1.50 -2.44
N ARG A 54 -9.56 -2.79 -2.66
CA ARG A 54 -8.72 -3.29 -3.76
C ARG A 54 -9.51 -3.88 -4.94
N PHE A 55 -10.81 -3.60 -5.05
CA PHE A 55 -11.65 -4.24 -6.06
C PHE A 55 -11.21 -3.94 -7.50
N VAL A 56 -10.69 -2.74 -7.81
CA VAL A 56 -10.26 -2.38 -9.18
C VAL A 56 -9.17 -3.31 -9.73
N PRO A 57 -7.98 -3.45 -9.09
CA PRO A 57 -6.97 -4.41 -9.57
C PRO A 57 -7.47 -5.85 -9.55
N ASN A 58 -8.37 -6.20 -8.62
CA ASN A 58 -8.95 -7.53 -8.53
C ASN A 58 -9.92 -7.81 -9.71
N ALA A 59 -10.68 -6.82 -10.16
CA ALA A 59 -11.56 -6.96 -11.32
C ALA A 59 -10.78 -7.34 -12.58
N PHE A 60 -9.61 -6.73 -12.81
CA PHE A 60 -8.72 -7.12 -13.92
C PHE A 60 -8.06 -8.49 -13.76
N TRP A 61 -8.06 -9.05 -12.55
CA TRP A 61 -7.54 -10.38 -12.28
C TRP A 61 -8.63 -11.45 -12.46
N LEU A 62 -9.82 -11.19 -11.91
CA LEU A 62 -10.98 -12.09 -11.98
C LEU A 62 -11.62 -12.11 -13.37
N CYS A 63 -11.66 -10.95 -14.04
CA CYS A 63 -12.31 -10.77 -15.35
C CYS A 63 -11.31 -10.10 -16.32
N PRO A 64 -10.37 -10.89 -16.89
CA PRO A 64 -9.28 -10.39 -17.72
C PRO A 64 -9.71 -9.66 -18.99
N GLU A 65 -10.93 -9.83 -19.47
CA GLU A 65 -11.50 -9.12 -20.61
C GLU A 65 -11.47 -7.59 -20.42
N LEU A 66 -11.57 -7.12 -19.17
CA LEU A 66 -11.49 -5.69 -18.83
C LEU A 66 -10.12 -5.09 -19.18
N ARG A 67 -9.06 -5.90 -19.24
CA ARG A 67 -7.70 -5.41 -19.56
C ARG A 67 -7.62 -4.85 -20.97
N ARG A 68 -8.39 -5.38 -21.92
CA ARG A 68 -8.38 -4.91 -23.32
C ARG A 68 -8.88 -3.48 -23.45
N ARG A 69 -9.71 -3.03 -22.50
CA ARG A 69 -10.31 -1.70 -22.45
C ARG A 69 -9.64 -0.79 -21.42
N ARG A 70 -8.57 -1.27 -20.77
CA ARG A 70 -7.85 -0.51 -19.77
C ARG A 70 -7.15 0.68 -20.43
N ARG A 71 -7.16 1.84 -19.75
CA ARG A 71 -6.51 3.08 -20.19
C ARG A 71 -5.03 2.80 -20.48
N TRP A 72 -4.62 3.19 -21.69
CA TRP A 72 -3.26 3.06 -22.22
C TRP A 72 -2.21 3.68 -21.28
N GLY A 73 -1.04 3.06 -21.19
CA GLY A 73 0.10 3.51 -20.36
C GLY A 73 0.11 3.03 -18.90
N ARG A 74 -1.04 2.61 -18.33
CA ARG A 74 -1.07 1.99 -16.98
C ARG A 74 -0.44 0.60 -16.98
N ASP A 75 -0.69 -0.17 -18.04
CA ASP A 75 -0.09 -1.50 -18.22
C ASP A 75 1.42 -1.40 -18.45
N GLU A 76 1.90 -0.43 -19.25
CA GLU A 76 3.33 -0.25 -19.52
C GLU A 76 4.13 0.02 -18.24
N ARG A 77 3.64 0.90 -17.36
CA ARG A 77 4.28 1.18 -16.06
C ARG A 77 4.28 -0.05 -15.16
N LEU A 78 3.18 -0.81 -15.14
CA LEU A 78 3.06 -2.02 -14.35
C LEU A 78 3.99 -3.13 -14.85
N GLU A 79 4.07 -3.31 -16.18
CA GLU A 79 4.96 -4.25 -16.83
C GLU A 79 6.43 -3.86 -16.65
N ALA A 80 6.77 -2.57 -16.75
CA ALA A 80 8.11 -2.09 -16.45
C ALA A 80 8.51 -2.38 -15.00
N ALA A 81 7.61 -2.16 -14.04
CA ALA A 81 7.84 -2.49 -12.64
C ALA A 81 8.00 -4.00 -12.41
N ARG A 82 7.15 -4.83 -13.04
CA ARG A 82 7.25 -6.30 -13.00
C ARG A 82 8.56 -6.79 -13.58
N LEU A 83 8.97 -6.25 -14.73
CA LEU A 83 10.22 -6.59 -15.40
C LEU A 83 11.43 -6.20 -14.54
N ALA A 84 11.42 -5.00 -13.94
CA ALA A 84 12.48 -4.56 -13.03
C ALA A 84 12.59 -5.48 -11.81
N LEU A 85 11.46 -5.86 -11.20
CA LEU A 85 11.42 -6.78 -10.07
C LEU A 85 11.95 -8.17 -10.45
N ARG A 86 11.52 -8.70 -11.60
CA ARG A 86 11.98 -9.99 -12.14
C ARG A 86 13.49 -9.96 -12.39
N ARG A 87 14.00 -8.95 -13.08
CA ARG A 87 15.44 -8.77 -13.33
C ARG A 87 16.23 -8.70 -12.02
N ARG A 88 15.73 -7.98 -11.01
CA ARG A 88 16.35 -7.92 -9.68
C ARG A 88 16.39 -9.30 -9.02
N ALA A 89 15.28 -10.04 -9.04
CA ALA A 89 15.17 -11.37 -8.45
C ALA A 89 16.12 -12.38 -9.13
N GLU A 90 16.17 -12.38 -10.46
CA GLU A 90 17.11 -13.20 -11.23
C GLU A 90 18.56 -12.85 -10.89
N LYS A 91 18.89 -11.55 -10.79
CA LYS A 91 20.23 -11.09 -10.40
C LYS A 91 20.62 -11.55 -8.99
N VAL A 92 19.68 -11.48 -8.02
CA VAL A 92 19.88 -11.99 -6.66
C VAL A 92 20.09 -13.51 -6.67
N SER A 93 19.27 -14.25 -7.42
CA SER A 93 19.38 -15.71 -7.51
C SER A 93 20.73 -16.15 -8.07
N ARG A 94 21.18 -15.55 -9.18
CA ARG A 94 22.48 -15.83 -9.79
C ARG A 94 23.65 -15.53 -8.85
N GLN A 95 23.63 -14.38 -8.17
CA GLN A 95 24.72 -14.02 -7.26
C GLN A 95 24.72 -14.82 -5.96
N ARG A 96 23.56 -15.30 -5.50
CA ARG A 96 23.50 -16.23 -4.38
C ARG A 96 24.22 -17.55 -4.69
N ALA A 97 24.15 -18.01 -5.93
CA ALA A 97 24.87 -19.21 -6.37
C ALA A 97 26.40 -19.03 -6.39
N ALA A 98 26.91 -17.79 -6.43
CA ALA A 98 28.34 -17.48 -6.45
C ALA A 98 29.01 -17.48 -5.07
N GLY A 99 28.24 -17.68 -3.98
CA GLY A 99 28.75 -17.70 -2.60
C GLY A 99 28.94 -16.31 -1.98
N GLY A 100 28.93 -16.25 -0.64
CA GLY A 100 29.08 -15.03 0.17
C GLY A 100 27.94 -14.78 1.16
N ASP A 101 28.23 -14.08 2.26
CA ASP A 101 27.26 -13.85 3.35
C ASP A 101 26.11 -12.91 2.97
N HIS A 102 26.34 -12.00 2.02
CA HIS A 102 25.38 -10.99 1.58
C HIS A 102 25.32 -10.90 0.05
N VAL A 103 24.11 -10.88 -0.51
CA VAL A 103 23.89 -10.82 -1.96
C VAL A 103 23.31 -9.45 -2.34
N LEU A 104 24.06 -8.65 -3.10
CA LEU A 104 23.63 -7.34 -3.62
C LEU A 104 23.02 -6.42 -2.54
N PRO A 105 23.82 -5.98 -1.54
CA PRO A 105 23.33 -5.14 -0.45
C PRO A 105 22.76 -3.82 -0.98
N LEU A 106 21.63 -3.40 -0.42
CA LEU A 106 21.00 -2.10 -0.69
C LEU A 106 21.22 -1.19 0.50
N ARG A 107 21.56 0.08 0.24
CA ARG A 107 21.66 1.12 1.26
C ARG A 107 20.36 1.92 1.28
N TYR A 108 19.75 2.04 2.46
CA TYR A 108 18.51 2.81 2.67
C TYR A 108 18.80 4.00 3.57
N ARG A 109 18.17 5.14 3.29
CA ARG A 109 18.08 6.30 4.20
C ARG A 109 16.64 6.42 4.64
N VAL A 110 16.40 6.34 5.96
CA VAL A 110 15.07 6.42 6.56
C VAL A 110 14.96 7.74 7.31
N ARG A 111 13.91 8.52 7.04
CA ARG A 111 13.51 9.71 7.80
C ARG A 111 12.21 9.38 8.52
N ALA A 112 12.17 9.59 9.84
CA ALA A 112 11.00 9.40 10.68
C ALA A 112 10.73 10.71 11.43
N GLU A 113 9.48 11.12 11.47
CA GLU A 113 9.03 12.35 12.14
C GLU A 113 7.93 11.97 13.14
N LEU A 114 7.99 12.60 14.33
CA LEU A 114 6.97 12.47 15.35
C LEU A 114 6.42 13.87 15.65
N GLY A 115 5.13 14.06 15.45
CA GLY A 115 4.40 15.21 15.97
C GLY A 115 3.79 14.87 17.32
N ILE A 116 3.93 15.77 18.30
CA ILE A 116 3.28 15.68 19.61
C ILE A 116 2.36 16.90 19.72
N GLU A 117 1.08 16.65 19.99
CA GLU A 117 0.11 17.74 20.16
C GLU A 117 0.41 18.56 21.43
N PRO A 118 0.17 19.89 21.42
CA PRO A 118 0.33 20.72 22.60
C PRO A 118 -0.50 20.23 23.78
N GLY A 119 0.12 20.09 24.96
CA GLY A 119 -0.55 19.62 26.18
C GLY A 119 -0.80 18.10 26.23
N ALA A 120 -0.39 17.33 25.22
CA ALA A 120 -0.49 15.87 25.26
C ALA A 120 0.49 15.24 26.26
N MET A 121 1.50 15.98 26.73
CA MET A 121 2.54 15.52 27.64
C MET A 121 2.96 16.62 28.61
N SER A 122 3.45 16.21 29.78
CA SER A 122 4.01 17.13 30.77
C SER A 122 5.51 17.33 30.58
N GLU A 123 6.03 18.45 31.07
CA GLU A 123 7.48 18.71 31.06
C GLU A 123 8.23 17.62 31.85
N GLY A 124 9.30 17.08 31.26
CA GLY A 124 10.09 15.99 31.83
C GLY A 124 9.59 14.57 31.53
N GLU A 125 8.46 14.42 30.83
CA GLU A 125 7.92 13.11 30.47
C GLU A 125 8.71 12.46 29.31
N VAL A 126 9.03 11.17 29.45
CA VAL A 126 9.87 10.43 28.48
C VAL A 126 9.00 9.83 27.38
N VAL A 127 9.25 10.22 26.13
CA VAL A 127 8.63 9.61 24.95
C VAL A 127 9.46 8.40 24.50
N ARG A 128 8.83 7.23 24.43
CA ARG A 128 9.42 6.04 23.81
C ARG A 128 8.80 5.78 22.44
N ILE A 129 9.63 5.83 21.40
CA ILE A 129 9.21 5.60 20.01
C ILE A 129 9.79 4.29 19.52
N TRP A 130 8.95 3.49 18.84
CA TRP A 130 9.42 2.32 18.11
C TRP A 130 9.58 2.67 16.62
N ILE A 131 10.81 2.58 16.11
CA ILE A 131 11.10 2.82 14.69
C ILE A 131 11.45 1.47 14.02
N PRO A 132 10.65 1.00 13.04
CA PRO A 132 10.96 -0.22 12.30
C PRO A 132 12.13 0.01 11.34
N LEU A 133 13.35 -0.19 11.81
CA LEU A 133 14.52 -0.23 10.93
C LEU A 133 14.79 -1.66 10.45
N PRO A 134 14.95 -1.90 9.14
CA PRO A 134 15.40 -3.19 8.64
C PRO A 134 16.80 -3.46 9.20
N ARG A 135 16.96 -4.57 9.91
CA ARG A 135 18.23 -4.95 10.54
C ARG A 135 19.15 -5.70 9.58
N PRO A 136 20.48 -5.54 9.71
CA PRO A 136 21.42 -6.47 9.11
C PRO A 136 21.37 -7.80 9.89
N GLY A 137 20.76 -8.85 9.33
CA GLY A 137 20.92 -10.23 9.82
C GLY A 137 19.66 -10.94 10.36
N ARG A 138 19.87 -12.21 10.78
CA ARG A 138 18.83 -13.27 10.95
C ARG A 138 18.10 -13.30 12.30
N ALA A 139 18.25 -12.32 13.17
CA ALA A 139 17.58 -12.30 14.47
C ALA A 139 16.58 -11.15 14.54
N TRP A 140 15.29 -11.49 14.66
CA TRP A 140 14.27 -10.52 15.04
C TRP A 140 14.60 -10.05 16.48
N ALA A 141 14.87 -8.77 16.62
CA ALA A 141 14.64 -8.08 17.87
C ALA A 141 14.24 -6.64 17.48
N PRO A 142 13.49 -5.93 18.31
CA PRO A 142 13.19 -4.52 18.06
C PRO A 142 14.46 -3.67 18.31
N LEU A 143 14.85 -2.80 17.36
CA LEU A 143 15.80 -1.71 17.69
C LEU A 143 15.00 -0.67 18.49
N SER A 144 14.85 -0.89 19.79
CA SER A 144 14.42 0.19 20.68
C SER A 144 15.61 1.13 20.85
N ARG A 145 15.50 2.35 20.31
CA ARG A 145 16.41 3.43 20.70
C ARG A 145 15.62 4.37 21.59
N GLU A 146 16.10 4.55 22.82
CA GLU A 146 15.64 5.65 23.66
C GLU A 146 16.22 6.94 23.06
N LEU A 147 15.34 7.84 22.65
CA LEU A 147 15.71 9.16 22.18
C LEU A 147 15.30 10.13 23.27
N THR A 148 16.26 10.72 23.95
CA THR A 148 15.98 11.82 24.87
C THR A 148 15.70 13.06 24.03
N LEU A 149 14.49 13.59 24.12
CA LEU A 149 14.18 14.89 23.55
C LEU A 149 14.96 15.95 24.34
N LEU A 150 16.10 16.39 23.78
CA LEU A 150 16.79 17.59 24.23
C LEU A 150 16.01 18.78 23.65
N HIS A 151 15.22 19.42 24.51
CA HIS A 151 14.52 20.69 24.30
C HIS A 151 14.70 21.35 22.93
N GLY A 152 13.63 21.35 22.14
CA GLY A 152 13.47 22.19 20.96
C GLY A 152 12.27 23.11 21.14
N CYS A 153 12.30 23.98 22.16
CA CYS A 153 11.48 25.18 22.13
C CYS A 153 12.17 26.13 21.14
N GLY A 154 11.59 26.29 19.97
CA GLY A 154 12.14 27.10 18.90
C GLY A 154 11.15 27.17 17.75
N ASP A 155 10.20 28.08 17.87
CA ASP A 155 9.43 28.59 16.73
C ASP A 155 10.38 28.86 15.57
N THR A 156 10.32 28.03 14.53
CA THR A 156 10.92 28.37 13.24
C THR A 156 9.77 28.37 12.23
N PRO A 157 9.28 29.55 11.80
CA PRO A 157 8.31 29.61 10.72
C PRO A 157 8.98 29.20 9.40
N LEU A 158 8.13 28.61 8.54
CA LEU A 158 8.32 28.14 7.16
C LEU A 158 9.60 28.54 6.40
#